data_AF-A0A0D1Z8J4-F1
#
_entry.id   AF-A0A0D1Z8J4-F1
#
_cell.length_a   1.000
_cell.length_b   1.000
_cell.length_c   1.000
_cell.angle_alpha   90.00
_cell.angle_beta   90.00
_cell.angle_gamma   90.00
#
_symmetry.space_group_name_H-M   'P 1'
#
loop_
_entity.id
_entity.type
_entity.pdbx_description
1 polymer ?
#
loop_
_entity_poly.entity_id
_entity_poly.type
_entity_poly.pdbx_seq_one_letter_code
_entity_poly.pdbx_strand_id
1 'polypeptide(L)'
;MRKVSMTAAADMKKCGNVDGNGGPPAMTDGGGVKSKVGLKHKDLDSLRAEYLVALEQHRAAQRRYEDAVSTASQAQSQTGHNEAHSVPTHGGGVAEGPAALLARHIELRGLQKQHASLVVWADDLKGVKSSEVLATIDGGLPTKSVNVVKTPSETAKGTMALEDSLARSMQALEMAVVQAHQDAKREKARLDEVKIRTDMIRPTTQQRVQAMLATRRVLTTWLEEALEMCQGQVTHVESETGESKDRDTVTDAMIDEVYERYLDARRRVLDAVAPLSDLVYGDMEQNSNDSQDLAVKSGPGQVMRGSELEPGGLLNVIEKALLSALQRQGSAQTHLSFATVQVDAEMAKTINMLDRLGDESQLLQAFPILARSGRFQHAASALGKRTDDEDGTKDEISRRTEPWMFAANAADVALSGALEKALGEGKQAMESASKSLAELQLLKDAGNDHVPVL
;
A
#
# COMPACT_ATOMS: atom_id res chain seq x y z
N MET A 1 55.23 7.88 -73.69
CA MET A 1 54.83 9.03 -74.52
C MET A 1 54.11 10.04 -73.64
N ARG A 2 54.46 11.32 -73.81
CA ARG A 2 54.05 12.48 -73.01
C ARG A 2 52.67 13.02 -73.40
N LYS A 3 51.98 13.65 -72.43
CA LYS A 3 51.18 14.92 -72.44
C LYS A 3 50.24 14.84 -71.22
N VAL A 4 50.38 15.59 -70.11
CA VAL A 4 50.45 17.05 -69.85
C VAL A 4 49.22 17.83 -70.36
N SER A 5 48.50 18.41 -69.40
CA SER A 5 47.77 19.71 -69.33
C SER A 5 46.62 19.55 -68.32
N MET A 6 46.60 20.06 -67.08
CA MET A 6 46.87 21.38 -66.48
C MET A 6 45.80 22.45 -66.76
N THR A 7 45.27 23.04 -65.67
CA THR A 7 44.53 24.32 -65.42
C THR A 7 43.24 24.07 -64.61
N ALA A 8 42.98 24.54 -63.38
CA ALA A 8 43.30 25.72 -62.54
C ALA A 8 42.19 26.80 -62.52
N ALA A 9 41.79 27.12 -61.29
CA ALA A 9 41.38 28.43 -60.73
C ALA A 9 39.88 28.84 -60.61
N ALA A 10 39.55 29.14 -59.33
CA ALA A 10 38.83 30.30 -58.79
C ALA A 10 37.31 30.46 -59.03
N ASP A 11 36.54 30.62 -57.93
CA ASP A 11 36.10 31.97 -57.57
C ASP A 11 35.68 32.12 -56.09
N MET A 12 35.91 33.31 -55.57
CA MET A 12 35.77 33.75 -54.18
C MET A 12 34.77 34.92 -54.14
N LYS A 13 34.12 35.13 -52.97
CA LYS A 13 33.34 36.31 -52.53
C LYS A 13 31.89 36.44 -53.00
N LYS A 14 30.98 36.55 -52.03
CA LYS A 14 30.35 37.84 -51.72
C LYS A 14 29.81 37.92 -50.29
N CYS A 15 30.18 39.00 -49.61
CA CYS A 15 29.67 39.45 -48.31
C CYS A 15 28.23 39.96 -48.44
N GLY A 16 27.48 39.91 -47.34
CA GLY A 16 26.24 40.65 -47.12
C GLY A 16 26.05 40.91 -45.63
N ASN A 17 26.53 42.07 -45.17
CA ASN A 17 26.34 42.64 -43.84
C ASN A 17 25.09 43.54 -43.86
N VAL A 18 24.21 43.46 -42.85
CA VAL A 18 23.26 44.54 -42.50
C VAL A 18 23.09 44.57 -40.99
N ASP A 19 23.61 45.64 -40.39
CA ASP A 19 23.38 46.10 -39.03
C ASP A 19 21.97 46.69 -38.86
N GLY A 20 21.38 46.61 -37.66
CA GLY A 20 20.06 47.18 -37.38
C GLY A 20 19.65 47.18 -35.91
N ASN A 21 20.15 48.20 -35.20
CA ASN A 21 19.94 48.61 -33.81
C ASN A 21 18.46 48.83 -33.40
N GLY A 22 18.10 48.63 -32.11
CA GLY A 22 16.83 49.07 -31.52
C GLY A 22 16.56 48.52 -30.12
N GLY A 23 16.83 49.33 -29.08
CA GLY A 23 16.83 48.99 -27.65
C GLY A 23 15.48 48.74 -26.95
N PRO A 24 15.50 48.59 -25.60
CA PRO A 24 14.41 48.07 -24.79
C PRO A 24 13.44 49.17 -24.32
N PRO A 25 12.15 48.86 -24.09
CA PRO A 25 11.31 49.73 -23.29
C PRO A 25 11.09 49.20 -21.86
N ALA A 26 11.01 50.19 -20.97
CA ALA A 26 10.92 50.10 -19.54
C ALA A 26 9.53 49.74 -19.00
N MET A 27 9.56 49.46 -17.70
CA MET A 27 8.46 49.30 -16.75
C MET A 27 7.32 50.32 -16.90
N THR A 28 6.09 49.84 -16.78
CA THR A 28 5.00 50.56 -16.11
C THR A 28 4.25 49.60 -15.18
N ASP A 29 4.12 50.07 -13.95
CA ASP A 29 3.34 49.56 -12.83
C ASP A 29 1.84 49.82 -13.02
N GLY A 30 0.97 49.05 -12.36
CA GLY A 30 -0.48 49.30 -12.32
C GLY A 30 -1.37 48.05 -12.37
N GLY A 31 -1.82 47.61 -11.20
CA GLY A 31 -2.51 46.33 -10.95
C GLY A 31 -3.94 46.13 -11.49
N GLY A 32 -4.42 44.91 -11.29
CA GLY A 32 -5.78 44.50 -11.63
C GLY A 32 -5.99 42.99 -11.47
N VAL A 33 -6.22 42.54 -10.24
CA VAL A 33 -6.71 41.20 -9.90
C VAL A 33 -8.03 40.95 -10.62
N LYS A 34 -8.04 40.07 -11.64
CA LYS A 34 -9.21 39.25 -12.00
C LYS A 34 -8.76 37.89 -12.52
N SER A 35 -9.03 36.88 -11.71
CA SER A 35 -9.02 35.46 -12.02
C SER A 35 -9.70 35.16 -13.36
N LYS A 36 -8.98 34.51 -14.28
CA LYS A 36 -9.59 33.61 -15.26
C LYS A 36 -8.57 32.57 -15.70
N VAL A 37 -8.44 31.53 -14.87
CA VAL A 37 -7.77 30.27 -15.21
C VAL A 37 -8.52 29.69 -16.41
N GLY A 38 -7.89 29.86 -17.56
CA GLY A 38 -8.32 29.38 -18.87
C GLY A 38 -7.13 29.43 -19.81
N LEU A 39 -5.98 28.95 -19.33
CA LEU A 39 -4.84 28.64 -20.20
C LEU A 39 -5.25 27.46 -21.07
N LYS A 40 -5.12 27.69 -22.36
CA LYS A 40 -5.88 27.03 -23.40
C LYS A 40 -5.26 25.67 -23.64
N HIS A 41 -6.10 24.65 -23.85
CA HIS A 41 -5.66 23.32 -24.28
C HIS A 41 -4.65 23.38 -25.45
N LYS A 42 -4.79 24.40 -26.31
CA LYS A 42 -3.88 24.73 -27.43
C LYS A 42 -2.45 25.07 -27.02
N ASP A 43 -2.23 25.68 -25.86
CA ASP A 43 -0.90 26.04 -25.35
C ASP A 43 -0.16 24.79 -24.81
N LEU A 44 -0.91 23.82 -24.29
CA LEU A 44 -0.37 22.50 -23.90
C LEU A 44 -0.06 21.64 -25.12
N ASP A 45 -0.93 21.69 -26.14
CA ASP A 45 -0.72 20.96 -27.39
C ASP A 45 0.47 21.54 -28.19
N SER A 46 0.67 22.85 -28.18
CA SER A 46 1.87 23.47 -28.78
C SER A 46 3.13 23.10 -28.00
N LEU A 47 3.09 23.09 -26.67
CA LEU A 47 4.23 22.71 -25.84
C LEU A 47 4.58 21.22 -26.01
N ARG A 48 3.57 20.35 -26.17
CA ARG A 48 3.76 18.93 -26.47
C ARG A 48 4.39 18.73 -27.84
N ALA A 49 3.96 19.50 -28.85
CA ALA A 49 4.56 19.47 -30.18
C ALA A 49 6.03 19.94 -30.15
N GLU A 50 6.33 21.02 -29.44
CA GLU A 50 7.70 21.51 -29.23
C GLU A 50 8.57 20.48 -28.51
N TYR A 51 8.01 19.80 -27.50
CA TYR A 51 8.72 18.73 -26.78
C TYR A 51 9.03 17.52 -27.66
N LEU A 52 8.10 17.10 -28.53
CA LEU A 52 8.34 16.02 -29.48
C LEU A 52 9.43 16.38 -30.50
N VAL A 53 9.40 17.62 -31.02
CA VAL A 53 10.45 18.13 -31.90
C VAL A 53 11.80 18.16 -31.18
N ALA A 54 11.85 18.59 -29.92
CA ALA A 54 13.08 18.58 -29.12
C ALA A 54 13.60 17.15 -28.87
N LEU A 55 12.71 16.18 -28.65
CA LEU A 55 13.08 14.77 -28.50
C LEU A 55 13.66 14.19 -29.80
N GLU A 56 13.08 14.51 -30.94
CA GLU A 56 13.60 14.09 -32.25
C GLU A 56 14.98 14.69 -32.53
N GLN A 57 15.15 15.99 -32.24
CA GLN A 57 16.44 16.66 -32.34
C GLN A 57 17.48 16.06 -31.39
N HIS A 58 17.09 15.71 -30.16
CA HIS A 58 17.97 15.05 -29.20
C HIS A 58 18.41 13.66 -29.69
N ARG A 59 17.48 12.85 -30.21
CA ARG A 59 17.80 11.54 -30.80
C ARG A 59 18.69 11.68 -32.04
N ALA A 60 18.45 12.68 -32.88
CA ALA A 60 19.31 12.97 -34.02
C ALA A 60 20.72 13.41 -33.59
N ALA A 61 20.83 14.24 -32.55
CA ALA A 61 22.11 14.64 -31.96
C ALA A 61 22.86 13.45 -31.36
N GLN A 62 22.15 12.55 -30.66
CA GLN A 62 22.74 11.34 -30.09
C GLN A 62 23.30 10.41 -31.17
N ARG A 63 22.54 10.17 -32.26
CA ARG A 63 23.03 9.39 -33.41
C ARG A 63 24.29 10.02 -34.03
N ARG A 64 24.28 11.33 -34.24
CA ARG A 64 25.46 12.06 -34.75
C ARG A 64 26.67 11.93 -33.83
N TYR A 65 26.46 11.89 -32.52
CA TYR A 65 27.53 11.67 -31.55
C TYR A 65 28.06 10.25 -31.61
N GLU A 66 27.18 9.25 -31.68
CA GLU A 66 27.55 7.83 -31.85
C GLU A 66 28.30 7.59 -33.17
N ASP A 67 27.88 8.23 -34.26
CA ASP A 67 28.58 8.23 -35.55
C ASP A 67 29.96 8.90 -35.46
N ALA A 68 30.06 10.04 -34.75
CA ALA A 68 31.35 10.71 -34.52
C ALA A 68 32.31 9.87 -33.65
N VAL A 69 31.78 9.17 -32.64
CA VAL A 69 32.58 8.30 -31.77
C VAL A 69 33.03 7.04 -32.50
N SER A 70 32.17 6.45 -33.31
CA SER A 70 32.52 5.27 -34.12
C SER A 70 33.52 5.62 -35.21
N THR A 71 33.38 6.76 -35.90
CA THR A 71 34.36 7.26 -36.87
C THR A 71 35.70 7.63 -36.22
N ALA A 72 35.71 8.25 -35.04
CA ALA A 72 36.94 8.52 -34.29
C ALA A 72 37.65 7.23 -33.82
N SER A 73 36.88 6.23 -33.42
CA SER A 73 37.40 4.92 -33.01
C SER A 73 37.95 4.11 -34.21
N GLN A 74 37.30 4.21 -35.38
CA GLN A 74 37.81 3.67 -36.64
C GLN A 74 39.07 4.39 -37.14
N ALA A 75 39.13 5.71 -37.00
CA ALA A 75 40.34 6.47 -37.31
C ALA A 75 41.52 6.05 -36.41
N GLN A 76 41.32 5.89 -35.10
CA GLN A 76 42.37 5.44 -34.17
C GLN A 76 42.87 4.01 -34.43
N SER A 77 42.01 3.11 -34.90
CA SER A 77 42.41 1.74 -35.25
C SER A 77 43.15 1.64 -36.59
N GLN A 78 43.03 2.62 -37.48
CA GLN A 78 43.77 2.68 -38.74
C GLN A 78 45.13 3.39 -38.61
N THR A 79 45.32 4.29 -37.64
CA THR A 79 46.63 4.92 -37.37
C THR A 79 47.61 4.02 -36.61
N GLY A 80 47.20 2.82 -36.19
CA GLY A 80 48.04 1.88 -35.43
C GLY A 80 49.08 1.09 -36.24
N HIS A 81 49.19 1.28 -37.56
CA HIS A 81 50.04 0.41 -38.40
C HIS A 81 51.24 1.05 -39.11
N ASN A 82 51.55 2.32 -38.86
CA ASN A 82 52.81 2.92 -39.33
C ASN A 82 53.35 3.90 -38.29
N GLU A 83 54.10 3.40 -37.30
CA GLU A 83 55.18 4.16 -36.65
C GLU A 83 55.99 3.24 -35.72
N ALA A 84 56.94 2.51 -36.32
CA ALA A 84 58.07 1.95 -35.62
C ALA A 84 59.31 2.72 -36.06
N HIS A 85 59.68 3.77 -35.31
CA HIS A 85 61.06 4.23 -35.06
C HIS A 85 61.08 5.64 -34.43
N SER A 86 61.29 5.73 -33.13
CA SER A 86 62.54 6.27 -32.53
C SER A 86 62.40 6.50 -31.02
N VAL A 87 63.49 6.19 -30.33
CA VAL A 87 63.74 6.20 -28.88
C VAL A 87 64.17 7.62 -28.43
N PRO A 88 64.10 7.95 -27.13
CA PRO A 88 63.72 9.25 -26.60
C PRO A 88 64.92 10.14 -26.25
N THR A 89 64.72 11.45 -26.16
CA THR A 89 65.62 12.32 -25.38
C THR A 89 64.90 13.59 -24.90
N HIS A 90 65.00 13.80 -23.59
CA HIS A 90 64.84 14.99 -22.76
C HIS A 90 64.39 16.33 -23.37
N GLY A 91 63.45 16.98 -22.67
CA GLY A 91 63.32 18.44 -22.70
C GLY A 91 62.02 18.91 -22.04
N GLY A 92 62.13 19.51 -20.85
CA GLY A 92 60.99 20.08 -20.12
C GLY A 92 60.26 21.14 -20.93
N GLY A 93 58.94 21.07 -20.87
CA GLY A 93 58.01 22.00 -21.51
C GLY A 93 56.63 21.42 -21.41
N VAL A 94 55.94 21.69 -20.30
CA VAL A 94 54.56 21.25 -20.04
C VAL A 94 53.64 21.97 -21.03
N ALA A 95 53.54 21.43 -22.24
CA ALA A 95 52.42 21.68 -23.13
C ALA A 95 51.32 20.71 -22.69
N GLU A 96 50.46 21.14 -21.76
CA GLU A 96 49.22 20.43 -21.46
C GLU A 96 48.43 20.31 -22.77
N GLY A 97 48.40 19.10 -23.33
CA GLY A 97 47.63 18.85 -24.54
C GLY A 97 46.15 19.22 -24.33
N PRO A 98 45.41 19.56 -25.40
CA PRO A 98 43.99 19.93 -25.30
C PRO A 98 43.15 18.87 -24.58
N ALA A 99 43.55 17.60 -24.63
CA ALA A 99 42.93 16.50 -23.88
C ALA A 99 43.10 16.62 -22.35
N ALA A 100 44.25 17.10 -21.86
CA ALA A 100 44.49 17.30 -20.42
C ALA A 100 43.69 18.50 -19.89
N LEU A 101 43.59 19.58 -20.69
CA LEU A 101 42.74 20.73 -20.38
C LEU A 101 41.25 20.36 -20.34
N LEU A 102 40.79 19.51 -21.28
CA LEU A 102 39.41 19.00 -21.28
C LEU A 102 39.13 18.09 -20.08
N ALA A 103 40.06 17.19 -19.73
CA ALA A 103 39.92 16.34 -18.54
C ALA A 103 39.79 17.18 -17.26
N ARG A 104 40.64 18.20 -17.10
CA ARG A 104 40.58 19.15 -15.99
C ARG A 104 39.28 19.96 -15.98
N HIS A 105 38.75 20.34 -17.15
CA HIS A 105 37.47 21.04 -17.25
C HIS A 105 36.27 20.15 -16.85
N ILE A 106 36.30 18.87 -17.23
CA ILE A 106 35.28 17.89 -16.86
C ILE A 106 35.30 17.66 -15.35
N GLU A 107 36.49 17.51 -14.76
CA GLU A 107 36.67 17.36 -13.31
C GLU A 107 36.13 18.59 -12.55
N LEU A 108 36.46 19.80 -13.04
CA LEU A 108 35.97 21.05 -12.44
C LEU A 108 34.44 21.17 -12.53
N ARG A 109 33.82 20.76 -13.64
CA ARG A 109 32.35 20.67 -13.74
C ARG A 109 31.76 19.62 -12.83
N GLY A 110 32.45 18.49 -12.62
CA GLY A 110 32.06 17.46 -11.66
C GLY A 110 32.02 18.01 -10.23
N LEU A 111 33.08 18.70 -9.83
CA LEU A 111 33.19 19.36 -8.53
C LEU A 111 32.14 20.46 -8.34
N GLN A 112 31.85 21.27 -9.37
CA GLN A 112 30.79 22.29 -9.32
C GLN A 112 29.41 21.68 -9.11
N LYS A 113 29.10 20.56 -9.76
CA LYS A 113 27.83 19.83 -9.57
C LYS A 113 27.70 19.27 -8.15
N GLN A 114 28.78 18.68 -7.62
CA GLN A 114 28.81 18.17 -6.25
C GLN A 114 28.62 19.29 -5.23
N HIS A 115 29.29 20.43 -5.42
CA HIS A 115 29.12 21.61 -4.58
C HIS A 115 27.68 22.13 -4.61
N ALA A 116 27.06 22.23 -5.80
CA ALA A 116 25.66 22.63 -5.93
C ALA A 116 24.72 21.67 -5.19
N SER A 117 24.94 20.36 -5.28
CA SER A 117 24.11 19.38 -4.55
C SER A 117 24.28 19.48 -3.03
N LEU A 118 25.48 19.76 -2.54
CA LEU A 118 25.74 19.94 -1.11
C LEU A 118 25.09 21.22 -0.58
N VAL A 119 25.08 22.29 -1.37
CA VAL A 119 24.39 23.54 -1.01
C VAL A 119 22.89 23.31 -0.90
N VAL A 120 22.28 22.59 -1.85
CA VAL A 120 20.86 22.22 -1.78
C VAL A 120 20.55 21.41 -0.52
N TRP A 121 21.35 20.38 -0.20
CA TRP A 121 21.15 19.59 1.00
C TRP A 121 21.36 20.38 2.30
N ALA A 122 22.29 21.34 2.30
CA ALA A 122 22.49 22.23 3.45
C ALA A 122 21.29 23.16 3.65
N ASP A 123 20.70 23.68 2.57
CA ASP A 123 19.50 24.51 2.60
C ASP A 123 18.27 23.70 3.02
N ASP A 124 18.12 22.45 2.55
CA ASP A 124 17.04 21.54 2.97
C ASP A 124 17.15 21.20 4.46
N LEU A 125 18.35 20.89 4.95
CA LEU A 125 18.60 20.65 6.38
C LEU A 125 18.32 21.89 7.23
N LYS A 126 18.62 23.09 6.71
CA LYS A 126 18.31 24.35 7.37
C LYS A 126 16.79 24.62 7.36
N GLY A 127 16.10 24.24 6.28
CA GLY A 127 14.64 24.26 6.18
C GLY A 127 13.97 23.34 7.20
N VAL A 128 14.50 22.13 7.38
CA VAL A 128 13.99 21.17 8.39
C VAL A 128 14.27 21.65 9.82
N LYS A 129 15.45 22.24 10.08
CA LYS A 129 15.78 22.82 11.40
C LYS A 129 14.99 24.09 11.74
N SER A 130 14.58 24.87 10.73
CA SER A 130 13.73 26.05 10.93
C SER A 130 12.24 25.71 10.91
N SER A 131 11.88 24.56 10.36
CA SER A 131 10.55 23.94 10.43
C SER A 131 10.37 23.09 11.70
N GLU A 132 10.90 23.56 12.84
CA GLU A 132 10.56 23.03 14.17
C GLU A 132 9.18 23.58 14.59
N VAL A 133 8.14 23.23 13.82
CA VAL A 133 6.72 23.46 14.11
C VAL A 133 6.07 22.18 14.68
N LEU A 134 6.86 21.13 14.94
CA LEU A 134 6.39 19.90 15.60
C LEU A 134 6.59 19.88 17.12
N ALA A 135 6.82 21.03 17.76
CA ALA A 135 6.75 21.18 19.22
C ALA A 135 5.33 21.48 19.75
N THR A 136 4.30 21.37 18.90
CA THR A 136 2.89 21.57 19.27
C THR A 136 1.99 20.48 18.69
N ILE A 137 2.23 19.24 19.10
CA ILE A 137 1.16 18.22 19.17
C ILE A 137 1.15 17.74 20.62
N ASP A 138 0.48 18.56 21.43
CA ASP A 138 -0.02 18.18 22.74
C ASP A 138 -1.34 17.41 22.55
N GLY A 139 -1.54 16.36 23.35
CA GLY A 139 -2.75 15.52 23.38
C GLY A 139 -2.61 14.18 22.66
N GLY A 140 -2.61 13.04 23.32
CA GLY A 140 -2.74 12.76 24.74
C GLY A 140 -2.65 11.24 24.93
N LEU A 141 -1.92 10.79 25.94
CA LEU A 141 -2.02 9.42 26.45
C LEU A 141 -2.32 9.47 27.95
N PRO A 142 -3.27 8.66 28.44
CA PRO A 142 -3.87 8.81 29.76
C PRO A 142 -3.01 8.14 30.83
N THR A 143 -2.45 8.93 31.75
CA THR A 143 -1.91 8.40 33.00
C THR A 143 -2.99 8.41 34.06
N LYS A 144 -3.61 7.25 34.24
CA LYS A 144 -4.58 6.96 35.28
C LYS A 144 -3.87 6.93 36.65
N SER A 145 -3.95 8.06 37.34
CA SER A 145 -4.03 8.26 38.79
C SER A 145 -3.52 7.12 39.70
N VAL A 146 -2.34 7.32 40.29
CA VAL A 146 -2.05 6.85 41.65
C VAL A 146 -2.37 8.00 42.61
N ASN A 147 -3.37 7.81 43.46
CA ASN A 147 -3.66 8.72 44.57
C ASN A 147 -2.53 8.66 45.60
N VAL A 148 -1.70 9.70 45.68
CA VAL A 148 -1.03 10.08 46.94
C VAL A 148 -0.98 11.60 47.03
N VAL A 149 -1.84 12.11 47.92
CA VAL A 149 -1.60 13.21 48.88
C VAL A 149 -0.84 14.45 48.37
N LYS A 150 -1.56 15.59 48.44
CA LYS A 150 -1.07 16.97 48.33
C LYS A 150 0.26 17.22 49.05
N THR A 151 1.29 17.63 48.31
CA THR A 151 2.24 18.71 48.68
C THR A 151 2.80 19.35 47.39
N PRO A 152 3.01 20.69 47.35
CA PRO A 152 3.56 21.37 46.18
C PRO A 152 5.10 21.39 46.23
N SER A 153 5.74 21.55 45.05
CA SER A 153 7.16 21.88 44.84
C SER A 153 8.17 20.72 44.69
N GLU A 154 8.19 20.03 43.54
CA GLU A 154 9.44 19.43 43.02
C GLU A 154 9.44 19.03 41.52
N THR A 155 8.72 19.74 40.65
CA THR A 155 8.65 19.43 39.20
C THR A 155 9.91 19.79 38.40
N ALA A 156 10.91 20.45 38.98
CA ALA A 156 12.14 20.83 38.27
C ALA A 156 13.23 19.73 38.24
N LYS A 157 13.15 18.70 39.09
CA LYS A 157 14.14 17.60 39.13
C LYS A 157 13.76 16.42 38.23
N GLY A 158 12.48 16.28 37.90
CA GLY A 158 11.98 15.22 37.03
C GLY A 158 12.30 15.44 35.55
N THR A 159 12.35 16.70 35.09
CA THR A 159 12.66 17.03 33.69
C THR A 159 14.14 16.81 33.37
N MET A 160 15.06 17.19 34.27
CA MET A 160 16.50 16.92 34.09
C MET A 160 16.82 15.42 34.03
N ALA A 161 16.17 14.58 34.85
CA ALA A 161 16.37 13.14 34.81
C ALA A 161 15.86 12.51 33.49
N LEU A 162 14.83 13.11 32.89
CA LEU A 162 14.23 12.67 31.63
C LEU A 162 15.07 13.13 30.42
N GLU A 163 15.61 14.35 30.47
CA GLU A 163 16.60 14.87 29.51
C GLU A 163 17.90 14.05 29.53
N ASP A 164 18.41 13.70 30.71
CA ASP A 164 19.58 12.83 30.85
C ASP A 164 19.31 11.39 30.36
N SER A 165 18.08 10.91 30.51
CA SER A 165 17.66 9.60 30.00
C SER A 165 17.55 9.61 28.47
N LEU A 166 16.97 10.68 27.90
CA LEU A 166 16.87 10.87 26.46
C LEU A 166 18.26 11.01 25.83
N ALA A 167 19.14 11.82 26.43
CA ALA A 167 20.52 11.99 25.96
C ALA A 167 21.30 10.67 25.98
N ARG A 168 21.14 9.85 27.03
CA ARG A 168 21.73 8.50 27.09
C ARG A 168 21.17 7.57 26.01
N SER A 169 19.87 7.62 25.76
CA SER A 169 19.23 6.81 24.70
C SER A 169 19.69 7.23 23.30
N MET A 170 19.86 8.53 23.07
CA MET A 170 20.37 9.09 21.82
C MET A 170 21.83 8.69 21.61
N GLN A 171 22.67 8.79 22.63
CA GLN A 171 24.06 8.33 22.57
C GLN A 171 24.16 6.81 22.33
N ALA A 172 23.28 6.01 22.92
CA ALA A 172 23.21 4.58 22.67
C ALA A 172 22.80 4.27 21.23
N LEU A 173 21.85 5.03 20.68
CA LEU A 173 21.43 4.92 19.28
C LEU A 173 22.58 5.32 18.33
N GLU A 174 23.27 6.43 18.59
CA GLU A 174 24.43 6.87 17.81
C GLU A 174 25.52 5.79 17.80
N MET A 175 25.83 5.21 18.96
CA MET A 175 26.79 4.12 19.06
C MET A 175 26.34 2.86 18.31
N ALA A 176 25.05 2.49 18.42
CA ALA A 176 24.48 1.36 17.69
C ALA A 176 24.52 1.57 16.18
N VAL A 177 24.21 2.77 15.69
CA VAL A 177 24.28 3.13 14.27
C VAL A 177 25.72 3.09 13.76
N VAL A 178 26.69 3.60 14.54
CA VAL A 178 28.11 3.53 14.18
C VAL A 178 28.59 2.08 14.14
N GLN A 179 28.18 1.25 15.10
CA GLN A 179 28.52 -0.18 15.12
C GLN A 179 27.91 -0.90 13.91
N ALA A 180 26.62 -0.70 13.64
CA ALA A 180 25.95 -1.28 12.48
C ALA A 180 26.59 -0.84 11.16
N HIS A 181 27.03 0.42 11.05
CA HIS A 181 27.76 0.91 9.88
C HIS A 181 29.14 0.25 9.72
N GLN A 182 29.84 0.03 10.82
CA GLN A 182 31.11 -0.70 10.79
C GLN A 182 30.91 -2.16 10.38
N ASP A 183 29.88 -2.82 10.90
CA ASP A 183 29.53 -4.20 10.53
C ASP A 183 29.13 -4.31 9.06
N ALA A 184 28.30 -3.39 8.57
CA ALA A 184 27.94 -3.32 7.16
C ALA A 184 29.17 -3.12 6.25
N LYS A 185 30.13 -2.29 6.67
CA LYS A 185 31.40 -2.11 5.95
C LYS A 185 32.26 -3.39 5.96
N ARG A 186 32.35 -4.08 7.09
CA ARG A 186 33.08 -5.36 7.20
C ARG A 186 32.47 -6.42 6.29
N GLU A 187 31.15 -6.52 6.28
CA GLU A 187 30.44 -7.49 5.45
C GLU A 187 30.56 -7.17 3.95
N LYS A 188 30.46 -5.89 3.58
CA LYS A 188 30.72 -5.45 2.20
C LYS A 188 32.14 -5.80 1.74
N ALA A 189 33.15 -5.59 2.58
CA ALA A 189 34.53 -5.95 2.25
C ALA A 189 34.71 -7.47 2.05
N ARG A 190 34.06 -8.29 2.88
CA ARG A 190 34.03 -9.76 2.71
C ARG A 190 33.34 -10.18 1.42
N LEU A 191 32.20 -9.55 1.09
CA LEU A 191 31.50 -9.83 -0.17
C LEU A 191 32.36 -9.46 -1.38
N ASP A 192 33.08 -8.34 -1.34
CA ASP A 192 33.97 -7.94 -2.42
C ASP A 192 35.18 -8.88 -2.53
N GLU A 193 35.74 -9.36 -1.42
CA GLU A 193 36.77 -10.41 -1.42
C GLU A 193 36.27 -11.73 -2.06
N VAL A 194 35.05 -12.14 -1.73
CA VAL A 194 34.42 -13.34 -2.32
C VAL A 194 34.15 -13.14 -3.80
N LYS A 195 33.63 -11.98 -4.24
CA LYS A 195 33.40 -11.68 -5.66
C LYS A 195 34.70 -11.78 -6.46
N ILE A 196 35.79 -11.18 -5.96
CA ILE A 196 37.11 -11.26 -6.61
C ILE A 196 37.59 -12.71 -6.72
N ARG A 197 37.39 -13.53 -5.69
CA ARG A 197 37.72 -14.98 -5.74
C ARG A 197 36.84 -15.75 -6.72
N THR A 198 35.58 -15.37 -6.86
CA THR A 198 34.61 -16.06 -7.72
C THR A 198 34.78 -15.68 -9.20
N ASP A 199 35.15 -14.45 -9.50
CA ASP A 199 35.43 -13.97 -10.86
C ASP A 199 36.70 -14.63 -11.45
N MET A 200 37.64 -15.06 -10.59
CA MET A 200 38.84 -15.80 -10.99
C MET A 200 38.57 -17.27 -11.33
N ILE A 201 37.45 -17.84 -10.90
CA ILE A 201 37.10 -19.25 -11.08
C ILE A 201 35.81 -19.34 -11.88
N ARG A 202 35.90 -19.56 -13.19
CA ARG A 202 34.71 -19.74 -14.05
C ARG A 202 33.96 -21.01 -13.63
N PRO A 203 32.78 -20.92 -12.99
CA PRO A 203 32.11 -22.10 -12.44
C PRO A 203 31.48 -22.94 -13.55
N THR A 204 31.50 -24.25 -13.37
CA THR A 204 30.79 -25.19 -14.25
C THR A 204 29.28 -25.01 -14.13
N THR A 205 28.52 -25.39 -15.17
CA THR A 205 27.04 -25.25 -15.19
C THR A 205 26.37 -25.97 -14.02
N GLN A 206 26.90 -27.14 -13.62
CA GLN A 206 26.41 -27.92 -12.48
C GLN A 206 26.65 -27.21 -11.13
N GLN A 207 27.81 -26.58 -10.95
CA GLN A 207 28.10 -25.76 -9.76
C GLN A 207 27.20 -24.52 -9.68
N ARG A 208 26.87 -23.90 -10.83
CA ARG A 208 25.94 -22.76 -10.88
C ARG A 208 24.53 -23.14 -10.45
N VAL A 209 24.03 -24.29 -10.92
CA VAL A 209 22.70 -24.79 -10.52
C VAL A 209 22.68 -25.12 -9.02
N GLN A 210 23.73 -25.77 -8.50
CA GLN A 210 23.83 -26.05 -7.06
C GLN A 210 23.92 -24.77 -6.21
N ALA A 211 24.68 -23.76 -6.66
CA ALA A 211 24.74 -22.46 -6.00
C ALA A 211 23.39 -21.72 -6.03
N MET A 212 22.65 -21.80 -7.14
CA MET A 212 21.29 -21.25 -7.24
C MET A 212 20.30 -21.96 -6.31
N LEU A 213 20.41 -23.29 -6.17
CA LEU A 213 19.57 -24.05 -5.24
C LEU A 213 19.93 -23.73 -3.78
N ALA A 214 21.22 -23.58 -3.47
CA ALA A 214 21.68 -23.19 -2.15
C ALA A 214 21.23 -21.77 -1.79
N THR A 215 21.40 -20.80 -2.70
CA THR A 215 20.90 -19.42 -2.50
C THR A 215 19.39 -19.38 -2.38
N ARG A 216 18.64 -20.15 -3.17
CA ARG A 216 17.19 -20.29 -3.00
C ARG A 216 16.84 -20.78 -1.60
N ARG A 217 17.50 -21.83 -1.10
CA ARG A 217 17.25 -22.35 0.25
C ARG A 217 17.54 -21.29 1.32
N VAL A 218 18.69 -20.62 1.26
CA VAL A 218 19.06 -19.57 2.21
C VAL A 218 18.10 -18.38 2.18
N LEU A 219 17.66 -17.95 1.00
CA LEU A 219 16.66 -16.89 0.88
C LEU A 219 15.29 -17.33 1.39
N THR A 220 14.92 -18.60 1.20
CA THR A 220 13.66 -19.14 1.72
C THR A 220 13.71 -19.22 3.23
N THR A 221 14.79 -19.72 3.83
CA THR A 221 14.95 -19.76 5.30
C THR A 221 15.01 -18.36 5.89
N TRP A 222 15.71 -17.41 5.25
CA TRP A 222 15.73 -16.02 5.71
C TRP A 222 14.34 -15.37 5.64
N LEU A 223 13.55 -15.70 4.60
CA LEU A 223 12.18 -15.21 4.47
C LEU A 223 11.25 -15.86 5.50
N GLU A 224 11.41 -17.15 5.77
CA GLU A 224 10.70 -17.86 6.85
C GLU A 224 11.05 -17.25 8.21
N GLU A 225 12.33 -17.02 8.53
CA GLU A 225 12.79 -16.36 9.75
C GLU A 225 12.29 -14.90 9.84
N ALA A 226 12.31 -14.14 8.75
CA ALA A 226 11.79 -12.78 8.72
C ALA A 226 10.27 -12.75 8.94
N LEU A 227 9.53 -13.67 8.33
CA LEU A 227 8.10 -13.83 8.56
C LEU A 227 7.79 -14.30 9.98
N GLU A 228 8.61 -15.20 10.56
CA GLU A 228 8.51 -15.64 11.94
C GLU A 228 8.77 -14.49 12.91
N MET A 229 9.77 -13.62 12.67
CA MET A 229 9.99 -12.42 13.47
C MET A 229 8.83 -11.43 13.37
N CYS A 230 8.24 -11.26 12.18
CA CYS A 230 7.06 -10.40 12.00
C CYS A 230 5.80 -10.98 12.67
N GLN A 231 5.66 -12.30 12.76
CA GLN A 231 4.55 -12.98 13.44
C GLN A 231 4.77 -13.03 14.97
N GLY A 232 6.00 -13.28 15.41
CA GLY A 232 6.41 -13.36 16.81
C GLY A 232 6.30 -12.02 17.55
N GLN A 233 6.34 -10.90 16.83
CA GLN A 233 6.11 -9.58 17.40
C GLN A 233 4.62 -9.29 17.67
N VAL A 234 3.70 -10.11 17.12
CA VAL A 234 2.27 -10.06 17.44
C VAL A 234 1.92 -10.97 18.63
N THR A 235 2.76 -11.96 18.96
CA THR A 235 2.46 -12.98 19.98
C THR A 235 3.19 -12.79 21.32
N HIS A 236 3.97 -11.73 21.50
CA HIS A 236 4.65 -11.43 22.78
C HIS A 236 4.04 -10.23 23.53
N VAL A 237 2.72 -10.04 23.45
CA VAL A 237 1.97 -9.09 24.30
C VAL A 237 0.85 -9.77 25.10
N GLU A 238 0.74 -11.09 25.06
CA GLU A 238 -0.27 -11.80 25.86
C GLU A 238 0.38 -12.84 26.77
N SER A 239 0.82 -12.40 27.94
CA SER A 239 0.60 -13.13 29.19
C SER A 239 1.15 -12.34 30.38
N GLU A 240 0.68 -11.10 30.60
CA GLU A 240 0.72 -10.52 31.94
C GLU A 240 -0.63 -9.87 32.24
N THR A 241 -1.37 -10.56 33.11
CA THR A 241 -2.63 -10.17 33.71
C THR A 241 -2.52 -8.77 34.32
N GLY A 242 -3.05 -7.78 33.62
CA GLY A 242 -3.15 -6.41 34.09
C GLY A 242 -4.47 -5.81 33.64
N GLU A 243 -5.46 -5.82 34.53
CA GLU A 243 -6.68 -5.02 34.40
C GLU A 243 -6.32 -3.53 34.25
N SER A 244 -6.21 -3.06 33.01
CA SER A 244 -6.10 -1.63 32.71
C SER A 244 -7.27 -1.24 31.83
N LYS A 245 -8.26 -0.60 32.47
CA LYS A 245 -9.20 0.33 31.81
C LYS A 245 -8.43 1.23 30.85
N ASP A 246 -8.59 0.98 29.56
CA ASP A 246 -8.97 1.96 28.54
C ASP A 246 -9.32 1.17 27.27
N ARG A 247 -10.53 0.60 27.29
CA ARG A 247 -11.27 0.43 26.04
C ARG A 247 -11.70 1.82 25.64
N ASP A 248 -10.85 2.53 24.90
CA ASP A 248 -11.36 3.50 23.94
C ASP A 248 -12.33 2.71 23.07
N THR A 249 -13.62 2.94 23.31
CA THR A 249 -14.69 2.33 22.53
C THR A 249 -14.48 2.83 21.11
N VAL A 250 -13.89 1.98 20.27
CA VAL A 250 -13.89 2.15 18.83
C VAL A 250 -15.36 2.31 18.45
N THR A 251 -15.76 3.55 18.21
CA THR A 251 -17.13 3.86 17.81
C THR A 251 -17.28 3.54 16.34
N ASP A 252 -18.47 3.12 15.91
CA ASP A 252 -18.75 2.84 14.50
C ASP A 252 -18.37 4.04 13.61
N ALA A 253 -18.51 5.26 14.11
CA ALA A 253 -18.09 6.48 13.43
C ALA A 253 -16.58 6.54 13.10
N MET A 254 -15.73 5.99 13.96
CA MET A 254 -14.28 5.95 13.71
C MET A 254 -13.90 4.84 12.73
N ILE A 255 -14.66 3.74 12.70
CA ILE A 255 -14.52 2.69 11.69
C ILE A 255 -14.95 3.22 10.32
N ASP A 256 -16.08 3.93 10.25
CA ASP A 256 -16.59 4.55 9.04
C ASP A 256 -15.59 5.58 8.49
N GLU A 257 -14.99 6.40 9.35
CA GLU A 257 -13.98 7.38 8.93
C GLU A 257 -12.72 6.69 8.36
N VAL A 258 -12.24 5.62 8.99
CA VAL A 258 -11.10 4.84 8.49
C VAL A 258 -11.46 4.13 7.19
N TYR A 259 -12.70 3.63 7.06
CA TYR A 259 -13.19 2.95 5.88
C TYR A 259 -13.35 3.90 4.69
N GLU A 260 -13.87 5.11 4.91
CA GLU A 260 -13.94 6.15 3.88
C GLU A 260 -12.54 6.57 3.40
N ARG A 261 -11.59 6.75 4.33
CA ARG A 261 -10.18 7.01 3.95
C ARG A 261 -9.58 5.87 3.13
N TYR A 262 -9.92 4.62 3.45
CA TYR A 262 -9.50 3.45 2.68
C TYR A 262 -10.13 3.42 1.28
N LEU A 263 -11.44 3.70 1.15
CA LEU A 263 -12.13 3.77 -0.14
C LEU A 263 -11.55 4.88 -1.02
N ASP A 264 -11.24 6.02 -0.44
CA ASP A 264 -10.58 7.14 -1.10
C ASP A 264 -9.18 6.77 -1.60
N ALA A 265 -8.36 6.11 -0.76
CA ALA A 265 -7.04 5.64 -1.16
C ALA A 265 -7.14 4.61 -2.30
N ARG A 266 -8.10 3.68 -2.21
CA ARG A 266 -8.37 2.69 -3.26
C ARG A 266 -8.82 3.35 -4.56
N ARG A 267 -9.67 4.37 -4.49
CA ARG A 267 -10.10 5.14 -5.66
C ARG A 267 -8.92 5.85 -6.31
N ARG A 268 -8.05 6.50 -5.53
CA ARG A 268 -6.83 7.14 -6.07
C ARG A 268 -5.91 6.15 -6.77
N VAL A 269 -5.76 4.94 -6.23
CA VAL A 269 -4.98 3.87 -6.89
C VAL A 269 -5.65 3.41 -8.18
N LEU A 270 -6.97 3.20 -8.17
CA LEU A 270 -7.71 2.83 -9.38
C LEU A 270 -7.68 3.93 -10.44
N ASP A 271 -7.79 5.21 -10.06
CA ASP A 271 -7.69 6.35 -10.97
C ASP A 271 -6.29 6.51 -11.55
N ALA A 272 -5.25 6.16 -10.79
CA ALA A 272 -3.87 6.12 -11.28
C ALA A 272 -3.60 4.94 -12.23
N VAL A 273 -4.32 3.83 -12.06
CA VAL A 273 -4.19 2.60 -12.87
C VAL A 273 -5.12 2.61 -14.09
N ALA A 274 -6.24 3.31 -14.04
CA ALA A 274 -7.19 3.46 -15.16
C ALA A 274 -6.52 3.96 -16.46
N PRO A 275 -5.71 5.03 -16.48
CA PRO A 275 -5.04 5.47 -17.70
C PRO A 275 -3.96 4.48 -18.19
N LEU A 276 -3.38 3.69 -17.28
CA LEU A 276 -2.44 2.62 -17.64
C LEU A 276 -3.16 1.41 -18.24
N SER A 277 -4.42 1.20 -17.85
CA SER A 277 -5.27 0.12 -18.36
C SER A 277 -5.80 0.46 -19.76
N ASP A 278 -6.25 1.69 -19.99
CA ASP A 278 -6.68 2.16 -21.32
C ASP A 278 -5.54 2.14 -22.34
N LEU A 279 -4.28 2.34 -21.92
CA LEU A 279 -3.10 2.19 -22.77
C LEU A 279 -2.79 0.74 -23.15
N VAL A 280 -3.28 -0.23 -22.37
CA VAL A 280 -3.08 -1.68 -22.60
C VAL A 280 -4.25 -2.30 -23.36
N TYR A 281 -5.47 -1.77 -23.21
CA TYR A 281 -6.68 -2.23 -23.93
C TYR A 281 -6.98 -1.43 -25.22
N GLY A 282 -6.54 -0.17 -25.31
CA GLY A 282 -6.74 0.67 -26.51
C GLY A 282 -6.00 0.19 -27.76
N ASP A 283 -4.99 -0.66 -27.61
CA ASP A 283 -4.26 -1.28 -28.74
C ASP A 283 -4.88 -2.63 -29.19
N MET A 284 -5.84 -3.17 -28.43
CA MET A 284 -6.55 -4.42 -28.79
C MET A 284 -7.95 -4.21 -29.40
N GLU A 285 -8.59 -3.07 -29.22
CA GLU A 285 -9.97 -2.86 -29.68
C GLU A 285 -10.11 -2.27 -31.10
N GLN A 286 -9.02 -1.92 -31.78
CA GLN A 286 -9.10 -1.37 -33.15
C GLN A 286 -9.19 -2.42 -34.28
N ASN A 287 -9.19 -3.72 -33.97
CA ASN A 287 -9.17 -4.79 -34.99
C ASN A 287 -10.36 -5.76 -34.97
N SER A 288 -11.46 -5.49 -34.25
CA SER A 288 -12.56 -6.46 -34.10
C SER A 288 -13.92 -6.05 -34.68
N ASN A 289 -14.02 -4.91 -35.38
CA ASN A 289 -15.28 -4.50 -36.01
C ASN A 289 -15.22 -4.56 -37.54
N ASP A 290 -15.14 -5.78 -38.09
CA ASP A 290 -15.79 -6.05 -39.38
C ASP A 290 -16.06 -7.56 -39.53
N SER A 291 -17.26 -7.98 -39.20
CA SER A 291 -17.77 -9.32 -39.48
C SER A 291 -19.28 -9.26 -39.60
N GLN A 292 -19.77 -8.88 -40.77
CA GLN A 292 -21.03 -9.39 -41.30
C GLN A 292 -20.96 -9.53 -42.83
N ASP A 293 -21.40 -10.71 -43.28
CA ASP A 293 -21.73 -11.11 -44.64
C ASP A 293 -20.59 -11.27 -45.68
N LEU A 294 -20.27 -12.52 -46.02
CA LEU A 294 -20.72 -13.16 -47.28
C LEU A 294 -19.97 -14.48 -47.59
N ALA A 295 -20.79 -15.52 -47.77
CA ALA A 295 -20.73 -16.53 -48.82
C ALA A 295 -19.38 -17.13 -49.29
N VAL A 296 -19.31 -18.45 -49.09
CA VAL A 296 -18.56 -19.45 -49.86
C VAL A 296 -18.28 -19.02 -51.32
N LYS A 297 -16.99 -18.92 -51.68
CA LYS A 297 -16.48 -19.25 -53.03
C LYS A 297 -14.98 -19.55 -52.96
N SER A 298 -14.64 -20.79 -53.28
CA SER A 298 -13.28 -21.26 -53.52
C SER A 298 -12.66 -20.56 -54.72
N GLY A 299 -11.39 -20.14 -54.58
CA GLY A 299 -10.53 -19.69 -55.69
C GLY A 299 -9.07 -19.69 -55.23
N PRO A 300 -8.12 -20.31 -55.97
CA PRO A 300 -6.75 -20.48 -55.52
C PRO A 300 -5.87 -19.30 -55.94
N GLY A 301 -4.97 -18.89 -55.04
CA GLY A 301 -3.74 -18.18 -55.37
C GLY A 301 -3.71 -16.69 -55.03
N GLN A 302 -2.99 -16.33 -53.97
CA GLN A 302 -1.80 -15.49 -54.11
C GLN A 302 -0.95 -15.54 -52.84
N VAL A 303 0.28 -15.99 -53.03
CA VAL A 303 1.38 -15.89 -52.08
C VAL A 303 1.74 -14.41 -51.92
N MET A 304 1.55 -13.85 -50.73
CA MET A 304 2.36 -12.71 -50.28
C MET A 304 3.32 -13.22 -49.21
N ARG A 305 4.55 -13.38 -49.67
CA ARG A 305 5.74 -13.67 -48.90
C ARG A 305 6.04 -12.44 -48.04
N GLY A 306 6.01 -12.58 -46.72
CA GLY A 306 6.31 -11.47 -45.81
C GLY A 306 6.53 -11.93 -44.38
N SER A 307 7.80 -12.05 -44.02
CA SER A 307 8.34 -12.26 -42.67
C SER A 307 8.11 -13.63 -42.04
N GLU A 308 9.12 -14.47 -42.23
CA GLU A 308 9.47 -15.62 -41.41
C GLU A 308 9.59 -15.17 -39.94
N LEU A 309 8.47 -15.21 -39.21
CA LEU A 309 8.46 -15.14 -37.76
C LEU A 309 9.00 -16.47 -37.25
N GLU A 310 10.25 -16.42 -36.80
CA GLU A 310 10.96 -17.49 -36.10
C GLU A 310 10.02 -18.20 -35.10
N PRO A 311 9.75 -19.51 -35.25
CA PRO A 311 8.81 -20.24 -34.40
C PRO A 311 9.19 -20.23 -32.92
N GLY A 312 10.44 -19.90 -32.57
CA GLY A 312 10.89 -19.70 -31.19
C GLY A 312 10.35 -18.43 -30.51
N GLY A 313 9.98 -17.39 -31.26
CA GLY A 313 9.48 -16.13 -30.71
C GLY A 313 8.03 -16.21 -30.21
N LEU A 314 7.17 -16.89 -30.96
CA LEU A 314 5.76 -17.08 -30.59
C LEU A 314 5.61 -18.01 -29.39
N LEU A 315 6.42 -19.08 -29.34
CA LEU A 315 6.47 -20.00 -28.21
C LEU A 315 6.88 -19.29 -26.91
N ASN A 316 7.83 -18.35 -26.98
CA ASN A 316 8.30 -17.60 -25.81
C ASN A 316 7.24 -16.61 -25.27
N VAL A 317 6.43 -16.01 -26.16
CA VAL A 317 5.31 -15.15 -25.75
C VAL A 317 4.18 -15.98 -25.12
N ILE A 318 3.85 -17.12 -25.71
CA ILE A 318 2.85 -18.06 -25.17
C ILE A 318 3.32 -18.61 -23.81
N GLU A 319 4.59 -19.00 -23.69
CA GLU A 319 5.17 -19.52 -22.45
C GLU A 319 5.20 -18.45 -21.35
N LYS A 320 5.54 -17.20 -21.67
CA LYS A 320 5.47 -16.08 -20.71
C LYS A 320 4.03 -15.77 -20.30
N ALA A 321 3.09 -15.80 -21.23
CA ALA A 321 1.67 -15.57 -20.93
C ALA A 321 1.10 -16.70 -20.06
N LEU A 322 1.39 -17.96 -20.37
CA LEU A 322 0.97 -19.14 -19.60
C LEU A 322 1.63 -19.19 -18.21
N LEU A 323 2.92 -18.88 -18.09
CA LEU A 323 3.59 -18.78 -16.79
C LEU A 323 2.98 -17.69 -15.92
N SER A 324 2.69 -16.52 -16.50
CA SER A 324 2.04 -15.43 -15.76
C SER A 324 0.61 -15.79 -15.32
N ALA A 325 -0.12 -16.58 -16.13
CA ALA A 325 -1.45 -17.04 -15.81
C ALA A 325 -1.42 -18.12 -14.73
N LEU A 326 -0.47 -19.06 -14.81
CA LEU A 326 -0.26 -20.11 -13.82
C LEU A 326 0.19 -19.52 -12.47
N GLN A 327 1.04 -18.49 -12.49
CA GLN A 327 1.46 -17.79 -11.28
C GLN A 327 0.29 -17.04 -10.63
N ARG A 328 -0.57 -16.39 -11.44
CA ARG A 328 -1.81 -15.75 -10.95
C ARG A 328 -2.80 -16.76 -10.38
N GLN A 329 -2.95 -17.92 -11.02
CA GLN A 329 -3.77 -19.01 -10.52
C GLN A 329 -3.22 -19.56 -9.20
N GLY A 330 -1.90 -19.74 -9.10
CA GLY A 330 -1.23 -20.15 -7.87
C GLY A 330 -1.47 -19.15 -6.74
N SER A 331 -1.29 -17.85 -6.99
CA SER A 331 -1.60 -16.82 -5.99
C SER A 331 -3.07 -16.82 -5.59
N ALA A 332 -3.99 -16.92 -6.56
CA ALA A 332 -5.42 -16.95 -6.28
C ALA A 332 -5.81 -18.17 -5.44
N GLN A 333 -5.24 -19.34 -5.74
CA GLN A 333 -5.46 -20.56 -4.95
C GLN A 333 -4.90 -20.41 -3.54
N THR A 334 -3.73 -19.81 -3.36
CA THR A 334 -3.18 -19.55 -2.01
C THR A 334 -4.04 -18.57 -1.22
N HIS A 335 -4.56 -17.52 -1.85
CA HIS A 335 -5.47 -16.57 -1.21
C HIS A 335 -6.80 -17.24 -0.85
N LEU A 336 -7.34 -18.10 -1.71
CA LEU A 336 -8.54 -18.88 -1.40
C LEU A 336 -8.29 -19.83 -0.22
N SER A 337 -7.19 -20.58 -0.21
CA SER A 337 -6.88 -21.47 0.91
C SER A 337 -6.65 -20.72 2.22
N PHE A 338 -6.04 -19.53 2.16
CA PHE A 338 -5.86 -18.69 3.34
C PHE A 338 -7.21 -18.16 3.85
N ALA A 339 -8.07 -17.69 2.94
CA ALA A 339 -9.40 -17.21 3.29
C ALA A 339 -10.26 -18.34 3.88
N THR A 340 -10.21 -19.56 3.35
CA THR A 340 -10.96 -20.70 3.92
C THR A 340 -10.46 -21.05 5.31
N VAL A 341 -9.14 -21.11 5.53
CA VAL A 341 -8.57 -21.38 6.86
C VAL A 341 -8.97 -20.29 7.85
N GLN A 342 -8.97 -19.02 7.43
CA GLN A 342 -9.37 -17.91 8.29
C GLN A 342 -10.88 -17.97 8.62
N VAL A 343 -11.73 -18.26 7.64
CA VAL A 343 -13.18 -18.45 7.86
C VAL A 343 -13.43 -19.61 8.82
N ASP A 344 -12.75 -20.75 8.64
CA ASP A 344 -12.88 -21.91 9.53
C ASP A 344 -12.41 -21.58 10.96
N ALA A 345 -11.33 -20.81 11.11
CA ALA A 345 -10.82 -20.38 12.40
C ALA A 345 -11.81 -19.43 13.12
N GLU A 346 -12.36 -18.45 12.41
CA GLU A 346 -13.37 -17.54 12.97
C GLU A 346 -14.69 -18.28 13.27
N MET A 347 -15.08 -19.24 12.43
CA MET A 347 -16.24 -20.10 12.67
C MET A 347 -16.03 -20.95 13.94
N ALA A 348 -14.86 -21.56 14.12
CA ALA A 348 -14.54 -22.30 15.34
C ALA A 348 -14.55 -21.41 16.59
N LYS A 349 -14.02 -20.18 16.47
CA LYS A 349 -14.00 -19.20 17.56
C LYS A 349 -15.40 -18.73 17.95
N THR A 350 -16.26 -18.44 16.98
CA THR A 350 -17.66 -18.05 17.22
C THR A 350 -18.46 -19.19 17.82
N ILE A 351 -18.24 -20.42 17.37
CA ILE A 351 -18.82 -21.62 17.97
C ILE A 351 -18.43 -21.76 19.44
N ASN A 352 -17.14 -21.66 19.77
CA ASN A 352 -16.66 -21.77 21.16
C ASN A 352 -17.24 -20.64 22.03
N MET A 353 -17.31 -19.42 21.49
CA MET A 353 -17.95 -18.31 22.17
C MET A 353 -19.43 -18.59 22.44
N LEU A 354 -20.18 -19.10 21.47
CA LEU A 354 -21.59 -19.47 21.62
C LEU A 354 -21.80 -20.59 22.65
N ASP A 355 -20.92 -21.60 22.68
CA ASP A 355 -20.95 -22.68 23.67
C ASP A 355 -20.71 -22.12 25.08
N ARG A 356 -19.71 -21.24 25.25
CA ARG A 356 -19.45 -20.56 26.53
C ARG A 356 -20.60 -19.67 26.97
N LEU A 357 -21.16 -18.86 26.06
CA LEU A 357 -22.36 -18.08 26.37
C LEU A 357 -23.51 -19.01 26.76
N GLY A 358 -23.63 -20.17 26.12
CA GLY A 358 -24.61 -21.19 26.42
C GLY A 358 -24.52 -21.67 27.88
N ASP A 359 -23.30 -21.98 28.33
CA ASP A 359 -23.02 -22.42 29.71
C ASP A 359 -23.32 -21.32 30.74
N GLU A 360 -23.00 -20.07 30.41
CA GLU A 360 -23.21 -18.90 31.27
C GLU A 360 -24.68 -18.39 31.27
N SER A 361 -25.49 -18.83 30.30
CA SER A 361 -26.86 -18.35 30.12
C SER A 361 -27.83 -18.86 31.18
N GLN A 362 -28.33 -17.94 32.01
CA GLN A 362 -29.42 -18.23 32.95
C GLN A 362 -30.74 -18.54 32.22
N LEU A 363 -30.93 -17.99 31.02
CA LEU A 363 -32.14 -18.20 30.22
C LEU A 363 -32.24 -19.65 29.73
N LEU A 364 -31.13 -20.22 29.24
CA LEU A 364 -31.09 -21.63 28.83
C LEU A 364 -31.21 -22.58 30.03
N GLN A 365 -30.67 -22.20 31.19
CA GLN A 365 -30.84 -22.97 32.42
C GLN A 365 -32.30 -22.97 32.90
N ALA A 366 -33.01 -21.85 32.74
CA ALA A 366 -34.42 -21.73 33.10
C ALA A 366 -35.36 -22.50 32.14
N PHE A 367 -34.97 -22.64 30.86
CA PHE A 367 -35.75 -23.34 29.83
C PHE A 367 -34.93 -24.45 29.13
N PRO A 368 -34.63 -25.57 29.82
CA PRO A 368 -33.62 -26.55 29.39
C PRO A 368 -34.05 -27.50 28.26
N ILE A 369 -35.26 -27.37 27.72
CA ILE A 369 -35.93 -28.42 26.91
C ILE A 369 -35.21 -28.71 25.58
N LEU A 370 -34.38 -27.79 25.07
CA LEU A 370 -33.58 -27.98 23.85
C LEU A 370 -32.06 -27.95 24.04
N ALA A 371 -31.54 -27.53 25.20
CA ALA A 371 -30.11 -27.29 25.35
C ALA A 371 -29.27 -28.57 25.55
N ARG A 372 -29.86 -29.70 25.98
CA ARG A 372 -29.06 -30.87 26.43
C ARG A 372 -29.53 -32.25 25.98
N SER A 373 -30.57 -32.36 25.17
CA SER A 373 -31.16 -33.67 24.85
C SER A 373 -31.54 -33.78 23.38
N GLY A 374 -30.68 -34.45 22.60
CA GLY A 374 -31.00 -34.92 21.25
C GLY A 374 -32.22 -35.85 21.18
N ARG A 375 -32.84 -36.20 22.31
CA ARG A 375 -34.07 -37.00 22.39
C ARG A 375 -35.34 -36.17 22.23
N PHE A 376 -35.26 -34.83 22.35
CA PHE A 376 -36.41 -33.92 22.22
C PHE A 376 -36.46 -33.15 20.88
N GLN A 377 -35.49 -33.37 19.98
CA GLN A 377 -35.51 -32.83 18.61
C GLN A 377 -36.83 -33.16 17.89
N HIS A 378 -37.41 -34.33 18.15
CA HIS A 378 -38.70 -34.73 17.58
C HIS A 378 -39.94 -34.15 18.29
N ALA A 379 -39.82 -33.68 19.54
CA ALA A 379 -40.94 -33.12 20.30
C ALA A 379 -41.11 -31.61 20.06
N ALA A 380 -40.01 -30.88 19.87
CA ALA A 380 -40.06 -29.46 19.48
C ALA A 380 -40.68 -29.25 18.08
N SER A 381 -40.53 -30.24 17.19
CA SER A 381 -41.16 -30.26 15.86
C SER A 381 -42.70 -30.30 15.89
N ALA A 382 -43.31 -30.71 17.03
CA ALA A 382 -44.76 -30.71 17.19
C ALA A 382 -45.36 -29.35 17.61
N LEU A 383 -44.54 -28.43 18.14
CA LEU A 383 -44.96 -27.11 18.63
C LEU A 383 -44.49 -25.96 17.73
N GLY A 384 -43.43 -26.17 16.94
CA GLY A 384 -42.96 -25.23 15.94
C GLY A 384 -43.42 -25.63 14.54
N LYS A 385 -44.23 -24.79 13.90
CA LYS A 385 -44.63 -24.90 12.50
C LYS A 385 -43.38 -25.07 11.62
N ARG A 386 -43.18 -26.31 11.17
CA ARG A 386 -42.25 -26.78 10.11
C ARG A 386 -41.70 -25.68 9.20
N THR A 387 -40.41 -25.41 9.33
CA THR A 387 -39.48 -25.32 8.18
C THR A 387 -38.66 -26.60 8.19
N ASP A 388 -39.33 -27.68 7.82
CA ASP A 388 -38.89 -29.08 7.84
C ASP A 388 -38.31 -29.46 6.46
N ASP A 389 -37.57 -28.53 5.86
CA ASP A 389 -36.78 -28.76 4.65
C ASP A 389 -35.37 -28.25 4.97
N GLU A 390 -34.36 -29.11 4.77
CA GLU A 390 -32.92 -28.88 4.95
C GLU A 390 -32.27 -29.28 6.30
N ASP A 391 -32.37 -30.56 6.67
CA ASP A 391 -31.44 -31.19 7.64
C ASP A 391 -30.06 -31.54 7.04
N GLY A 392 -29.73 -31.01 5.85
CA GLY A 392 -28.45 -31.22 5.18
C GLY A 392 -27.52 -30.00 5.09
N THR A 393 -27.99 -28.80 5.42
CA THR A 393 -27.30 -27.52 5.09
C THR A 393 -27.39 -26.45 6.17
N LYS A 394 -27.96 -26.75 7.35
CA LYS A 394 -27.97 -25.76 8.43
C LYS A 394 -26.56 -25.58 8.99
N ASP A 395 -26.08 -24.35 8.89
CA ASP A 395 -24.80 -23.92 9.44
C ASP A 395 -24.72 -24.24 10.94
N GLU A 396 -23.53 -24.65 11.38
CA GLU A 396 -23.24 -25.15 12.72
C GLU A 396 -23.49 -24.07 13.81
N ILE A 397 -23.41 -22.79 13.42
CA ILE A 397 -23.81 -21.62 14.22
C ILE A 397 -25.33 -21.56 14.39
N SER A 398 -26.09 -21.82 13.32
CA SER A 398 -27.56 -21.82 13.37
C SER A 398 -28.09 -22.91 14.30
N ARG A 399 -27.45 -24.08 14.31
CA ARG A 399 -27.81 -25.17 15.23
C ARG A 399 -27.61 -24.80 16.70
N ARG A 400 -26.59 -24.01 17.04
CA ARG A 400 -26.30 -23.58 18.42
C ARG A 400 -27.17 -22.42 18.90
N THR A 401 -27.73 -21.63 18.00
CA THR A 401 -28.59 -20.49 18.34
C THR A 401 -30.07 -20.89 18.48
N GLU A 402 -30.48 -22.03 17.93
CA GLU A 402 -31.85 -22.55 18.03
C GLU A 402 -32.36 -22.73 19.49
N PRO A 403 -31.58 -23.27 20.45
CA PRO A 403 -32.01 -23.35 21.85
C PRO A 403 -32.28 -21.98 22.48
N TRP A 404 -31.52 -20.95 22.09
CA TRP A 404 -31.72 -19.59 22.57
C TRP A 404 -33.01 -18.98 22.05
N MET A 405 -33.31 -19.19 20.77
CA MET A 405 -34.57 -18.75 20.15
C MET A 405 -35.77 -19.40 20.84
N PHE A 406 -35.69 -20.70 21.12
CA PHE A 406 -36.73 -21.38 21.87
C PHE A 406 -36.87 -20.85 23.30
N ALA A 407 -35.77 -20.71 24.03
CA ALA A 407 -35.80 -20.24 25.41
C ALA A 407 -36.34 -18.81 25.52
N ALA A 408 -36.01 -17.94 24.55
CA ALA A 408 -36.58 -16.60 24.45
C ALA A 408 -38.10 -16.64 24.24
N ASN A 409 -38.59 -17.46 23.30
CA ASN A 409 -40.02 -17.63 23.06
C ASN A 409 -40.74 -18.21 24.28
N ALA A 410 -40.15 -19.21 24.95
CA ALA A 410 -40.72 -19.80 26.15
C ALA A 410 -40.77 -18.80 27.32
N ALA A 411 -39.75 -17.96 27.46
CA ALA A 411 -39.73 -16.88 28.44
C ALA A 411 -40.80 -15.83 28.16
N ASP A 412 -41.02 -15.46 26.90
CA ASP A 412 -42.08 -14.51 26.51
C ASP A 412 -43.48 -15.06 26.84
N VAL A 413 -43.73 -16.34 26.55
CA VAL A 413 -44.97 -17.01 26.93
C VAL A 413 -45.13 -17.12 28.45
N ALA A 414 -44.06 -17.43 29.18
CA ALA A 414 -44.09 -17.50 30.64
C ALA A 414 -44.35 -16.11 31.27
N LEU A 415 -43.72 -15.07 30.73
CA LEU A 415 -43.87 -13.69 31.20
C LEU A 415 -45.28 -13.17 30.93
N SER A 416 -45.82 -13.39 29.73
CA SER A 416 -47.20 -13.01 29.39
C SER A 416 -48.21 -13.71 30.29
N GLY A 417 -48.05 -15.01 30.57
CA GLY A 417 -48.90 -15.72 31.53
C GLY A 417 -48.78 -15.21 32.96
N ALA A 418 -47.57 -14.85 33.41
CA ALA A 418 -47.35 -14.25 34.73
C ALA A 418 -48.00 -12.87 34.85
N LEU A 419 -47.90 -12.04 33.81
CA LEU A 419 -48.54 -10.72 33.74
C LEU A 419 -50.06 -10.84 33.74
N GLU A 420 -50.62 -11.77 32.98
CA GLU A 420 -52.06 -12.01 32.97
C GLU A 420 -52.58 -12.44 34.35
N LYS A 421 -51.83 -13.32 35.03
CA LYS A 421 -52.16 -13.74 36.40
C LYS A 421 -52.09 -12.57 37.39
N ALA A 422 -51.01 -11.77 37.35
CA ALA A 422 -50.86 -10.60 38.21
C ALA A 422 -51.94 -9.55 37.96
N LEU A 423 -52.34 -9.35 36.69
CA LEU A 423 -53.45 -8.47 36.32
C LEU A 423 -54.79 -9.01 36.86
N GLY A 424 -55.02 -10.32 36.77
CA GLY A 424 -56.20 -10.98 37.33
C GLY A 424 -56.29 -10.84 38.84
N GLU A 425 -55.18 -11.09 39.56
CA GLU A 425 -55.09 -10.89 41.01
C GLU A 425 -55.31 -9.43 41.40
N GLY A 426 -54.73 -8.48 40.65
CA GLY A 426 -54.93 -7.05 40.85
C GLY A 426 -56.39 -6.62 40.65
N LYS A 427 -57.06 -7.15 39.61
CA LYS A 427 -58.48 -6.90 39.36
C LYS A 427 -59.34 -7.47 40.48
N GLN A 428 -59.07 -8.68 40.94
CA GLN A 428 -59.80 -9.30 42.05
C GLN A 428 -59.62 -8.52 43.35
N ALA A 429 -58.40 -8.04 43.64
CA ALA A 429 -58.12 -7.19 44.79
C ALA A 429 -58.87 -5.85 44.70
N MET A 430 -58.89 -5.22 43.52
CA MET A 430 -59.65 -3.98 43.29
C MET A 430 -61.15 -4.18 43.44
N GLU A 431 -61.71 -5.27 42.92
CA GLU A 431 -63.12 -5.63 43.13
C GLU A 431 -63.42 -5.85 44.61
N SER A 432 -62.56 -6.56 45.34
CA SER A 432 -62.72 -6.75 46.79
C SER A 432 -62.69 -5.42 47.55
N ALA A 433 -61.78 -4.51 47.22
CA ALA A 433 -61.70 -3.18 47.83
C ALA A 433 -62.92 -2.31 47.48
N SER A 434 -63.43 -2.40 46.25
CA SER A 434 -64.64 -1.68 45.84
C SER A 434 -65.88 -2.15 46.59
N LYS A 435 -65.99 -3.47 46.84
CA LYS A 435 -67.08 -4.07 47.63
C LYS A 435 -67.02 -3.61 49.09
N SER A 436 -65.85 -3.67 49.72
CA SER A 436 -65.72 -3.19 51.11
C SER A 436 -65.99 -1.70 51.23
N LEU A 437 -65.61 -0.88 50.24
CA LEU A 437 -65.95 0.55 50.22
C LEU A 437 -67.45 0.78 50.07
N ALA A 438 -68.13 0.03 49.19
CA ALA A 438 -69.59 0.11 49.04
C ALA A 438 -70.32 -0.30 50.33
N GLU A 439 -69.84 -1.33 51.04
CA GLU A 439 -70.37 -1.72 52.35
C GLU A 439 -70.20 -0.60 53.40
N LEU A 440 -69.04 0.06 53.42
CA LEU A 440 -68.81 1.22 54.30
C LEU A 440 -69.72 2.41 53.96
N GLN A 441 -69.98 2.66 52.67
CA GLN A 441 -70.94 3.69 52.25
C GLN A 441 -72.35 3.36 52.71
N LEU A 442 -72.80 2.10 52.56
CA LEU A 442 -74.11 1.67 53.03
C LEU A 442 -74.27 1.82 54.55
N LEU A 443 -73.23 1.48 55.32
CA LEU A 443 -73.22 1.69 56.77
C LEU A 443 -73.27 3.18 57.16
N LYS A 444 -72.57 4.04 56.40
CA LYS A 444 -72.61 5.49 56.61
C LYS A 444 -74.02 6.04 56.37
N ASP A 445 -74.67 5.62 55.29
CA ASP A 445 -76.01 6.11 54.94
C ASP A 445 -77.06 5.60 55.95
N ALA A 446 -76.99 4.33 56.36
CA ALA A 446 -77.85 3.77 57.40
C ALA A 446 -77.66 4.44 58.79
N GLY A 447 -76.46 4.93 59.09
CA GLY A 447 -76.18 5.69 60.31
C GLY A 447 -76.71 7.13 60.29
N ASN A 448 -76.95 7.69 59.10
CA ASN A 448 -77.41 9.07 58.93
C ASN A 448 -78.94 9.22 59.01
N ASP A 449 -79.68 8.11 58.86
CA ASP A 449 -81.16 8.06 58.99
C ASP A 449 -81.64 7.95 60.46
N HIS A 450 -80.73 7.88 61.44
CA HIS A 450 -81.06 7.74 62.87
C HIS A 450 -80.74 8.97 63.72
N VAL A 451 -80.82 10.18 63.14
CA VAL A 451 -80.86 11.43 63.90
C VAL A 451 -82.33 11.84 64.10
N PRO A 452 -82.96 11.55 65.25
CA PRO A 452 -84.23 12.18 65.58
C PRO A 452 -83.97 13.68 65.79
N VAL A 453 -84.58 14.49 64.92
CA VAL A 453 -84.71 15.93 65.11
C VAL A 453 -85.53 16.14 66.39
N LEU A 454 -84.87 16.64 67.44
CA LEU A 454 -85.50 17.17 68.64
C LEU A 454 -85.76 18.66 68.47
#